data_AF-A0AA39YKW1-F1
#
_entry.id   AF-A0AA39YKW1-F1
#
_cell.length_a   1.000
_cell.length_b   1.000
_cell.length_c   1.000
_cell.angle_alpha   90.00
_cell.angle_beta   90.00
_cell.angle_gamma   90.00
#
_symmetry.space_group_name_H-M   'P 1'
#
loop_
_entity.id
_entity.type
_entity.pdbx_description
1 polymer ?
#
loop_
_entity_poly.entity_id
_entity_poly.type
_entity_poly.pdbx_seq_one_letter_code
_entity_poly.pdbx_strand_id
1 'polypeptide(L)'
;MAAPDNKEITETSDVKNVAGSDSREDSIQDVEIQGDYGSGRDHAFSDPKVAEYWRDVYEKAHYEGRHRFDPTFTWSAEEEIKVKRKVDWRIMTWCWLMFVALDLNRRNINRAISDDMLADLGMDTNDFNYGQTIFLVSFLAAELPSGLISKKLGPDVWIPFIITSWSIISAAQAGLKSKTGYYVCRCLLGLLMGGFIPDTVLYITYWYKSKELPIRLSWFWTVLSTCNIVGSLMAAGILQMRGRQGWAGWQWLFLIEGAITTVIGVLSWALMPPGPCQTAGRWRGKEGWFNEREEKILVNRILRDDPSKGDMHNRQGVDLQRLWKCIKDYDLWPLYLVGLTTYIPPNPPANYLSFILRQMGFSTFQANLLTIPSQFMFGVNLLIISRVSEWLNERALVASTSNIWIFPWLVALVAMGGSASQWVRYALLTGLLSYPYCHAIIVAWNSRNSNTVRTRAVSAALYNMFVQAGNIVGSNIYREDDRPLYQRGNKILLGICSFNIVLFVVVKYYYVRKNQRREEAWAKLTGEEKIDYIHNTKDEGAKRLDFRFAH
;
A
#
# COMPACT_ATOMS: atom_id res chain seq x y z
N MET A 1 -3.95 55.88 50.25
CA MET A 1 -3.58 54.46 50.03
C MET A 1 -3.55 54.25 48.52
N ALA A 2 -2.49 53.59 48.04
CA ALA A 2 -1.91 53.58 46.70
C ALA A 2 -2.82 53.54 45.45
N ALA A 3 -2.48 54.45 44.52
CA ALA A 3 -2.33 54.42 43.05
C ALA A 3 -3.25 53.57 42.13
N PRO A 4 -3.80 54.20 41.06
CA PRO A 4 -4.39 53.55 39.89
C PRO A 4 -3.62 53.78 38.56
N ASP A 5 -3.94 52.90 37.61
CA ASP A 5 -4.13 53.09 36.15
C ASP A 5 -3.08 53.61 35.15
N ASN A 6 -3.05 52.85 34.04
CA ASN A 6 -2.90 53.19 32.62
C ASN A 6 -1.72 54.04 32.12
N LYS A 7 -1.10 53.56 31.03
CA LYS A 7 -1.00 54.33 29.78
C LYS A 7 -0.48 53.53 28.59
N GLU A 8 -1.08 53.82 27.45
CA GLU A 8 -0.67 53.52 26.09
C GLU A 8 -0.37 54.89 25.39
N ILE A 9 0.48 54.88 24.34
CA ILE A 9 0.74 55.90 23.29
C ILE A 9 1.51 57.20 23.76
N THR A 10 2.50 57.84 23.10
CA THR A 10 2.89 58.02 21.67
C THR A 10 4.30 58.67 21.52
N GLU A 11 4.99 58.37 20.39
CA GLU A 11 5.87 59.20 19.52
C GLU A 11 7.05 60.09 20.03
N THR A 12 8.21 59.98 19.36
CA THR A 12 8.87 61.10 18.63
C THR A 12 10.06 60.66 17.73
N SER A 13 9.90 60.92 16.42
CA SER A 13 10.84 61.47 15.42
C SER A 13 12.25 60.88 15.14
N ASP A 14 12.39 60.42 13.89
CA ASP A 14 13.40 60.80 12.87
C ASP A 14 14.89 60.96 13.22
N VAL A 15 15.73 60.05 12.69
CA VAL A 15 16.99 60.43 12.01
C VAL A 15 17.18 59.58 10.75
N LYS A 16 17.18 60.27 9.59
CA LYS A 16 17.51 59.76 8.25
C LYS A 16 19.02 59.51 8.08
N ASN A 17 19.33 58.44 7.35
CA ASN A 17 20.39 58.24 6.34
C ASN A 17 21.71 59.03 6.44
N VAL A 18 22.83 58.27 6.46
CA VAL A 18 23.98 58.53 5.58
C VAL A 18 24.44 57.20 4.95
N ALA A 19 24.51 57.20 3.62
CA ALA A 19 25.07 56.20 2.70
C ALA A 19 26.50 55.76 3.11
N GLY A 20 27.06 54.60 2.77
CA GLY A 20 26.85 53.67 1.67
C GLY A 20 28.26 53.15 1.29
N SER A 21 28.41 51.85 1.05
CA SER A 21 29.51 51.32 0.25
C SER A 21 29.12 49.94 -0.30
N ASP A 22 28.63 49.97 -1.53
CA ASP A 22 28.73 48.95 -2.57
C ASP A 22 29.12 47.53 -2.14
N SER A 23 28.11 46.65 -2.08
CA SER A 23 28.21 45.37 -2.76
C SER A 23 26.90 45.13 -3.49
N ARG A 24 27.01 44.85 -4.79
CA ARG A 24 25.88 44.49 -5.66
C ARG A 24 25.28 43.19 -5.15
N GLU A 25 24.25 43.29 -4.31
CA GLU A 25 23.25 42.23 -4.18
C GLU A 25 22.44 42.25 -5.48
N ASP A 26 22.84 41.41 -6.43
CA ASP A 26 21.98 41.04 -7.54
C ASP A 26 20.63 40.60 -6.96
N SER A 27 19.59 41.33 -7.37
CA SER A 27 18.20 41.10 -7.01
C SER A 27 17.74 39.71 -7.51
N ILE A 28 18.01 38.67 -6.73
CA ILE A 28 17.37 37.37 -6.87
C ILE A 28 15.99 37.52 -6.21
N GLN A 29 14.95 37.60 -7.04
CA GLN A 29 13.55 37.67 -6.62
C GLN A 29 13.27 36.73 -5.44
N ASP A 30 12.65 37.25 -4.38
CA ASP A 30 12.11 36.43 -3.31
C ASP A 30 11.12 35.43 -3.92
N VAL A 31 11.54 34.18 -3.98
CA VAL A 31 10.79 33.11 -4.60
C VAL A 31 9.52 32.89 -3.77
N GLU A 32 8.37 33.07 -4.39
CA GLU A 32 7.07 32.93 -3.72
C GLU A 32 6.89 31.48 -3.23
N ILE A 33 6.93 31.30 -1.90
CA ILE A 33 6.66 30.04 -1.21
C ILE A 33 5.17 30.00 -0.92
N GLN A 34 4.48 28.97 -1.41
CA GLN A 34 3.05 28.76 -1.14
C GLN A 34 2.87 27.42 -0.41
N GLY A 35 2.71 27.48 0.92
CA GLY A 35 2.62 26.26 1.75
C GLY A 35 3.92 25.43 1.69
N ASP A 36 3.81 24.15 1.31
CA ASP A 36 4.93 23.20 1.17
C ASP A 36 5.62 23.24 -0.23
N TYR A 37 5.34 24.25 -1.07
CA TYR A 37 5.84 24.36 -2.45
C TYR A 37 6.75 25.58 -2.66
N GLY A 38 7.76 25.41 -3.50
CA GLY A 38 8.78 26.41 -3.81
C GLY A 38 10.12 26.12 -3.12
N SER A 39 11.21 26.66 -3.65
CA SER A 39 12.53 26.55 -3.01
C SER A 39 12.71 27.65 -1.95
N GLY A 40 12.56 27.29 -0.68
CA GLY A 40 12.98 28.17 0.42
C GLY A 40 14.50 28.28 0.55
N ARG A 41 14.98 29.34 1.23
CA ARG A 41 16.41 29.56 1.49
C ARG A 41 16.99 28.59 2.54
N ASP A 42 16.15 28.10 3.44
CA ASP A 42 16.52 27.11 4.46
C ASP A 42 16.13 25.69 4.00
N HIS A 43 17.14 24.85 3.76
CA HIS A 43 16.98 23.48 3.30
C HIS A 43 18.21 22.63 3.66
N ALA A 44 18.12 21.30 3.49
CA ALA A 44 19.16 20.35 3.88
C ALA A 44 20.56 20.62 3.29
N PHE A 45 20.67 21.36 2.19
CA PHE A 45 21.93 21.72 1.54
C PHE A 45 22.33 23.19 1.71
N SER A 46 21.75 23.91 2.67
CA SER A 46 22.06 25.34 2.87
C SER A 46 23.47 25.53 3.47
N ASP A 47 23.97 24.54 4.22
CA ASP A 47 25.38 24.48 4.63
C ASP A 47 26.23 23.91 3.47
N PRO A 48 27.22 24.68 2.95
CA PRO A 48 28.11 24.23 1.89
C PRO A 48 28.85 22.92 2.20
N LYS A 49 29.21 22.66 3.47
CA LYS A 49 29.90 21.41 3.86
C LYS A 49 28.97 20.21 3.74
N VAL A 50 27.71 20.38 4.10
CA VAL A 50 26.69 19.33 3.95
C VAL A 50 26.39 19.09 2.47
N ALA A 51 26.30 20.15 1.67
CA ALA A 51 26.10 20.04 0.23
C ALA A 51 27.27 19.32 -0.48
N GLU A 52 28.52 19.60 -0.08
CA GLU A 52 29.72 18.95 -0.60
C GLU A 52 29.80 17.48 -0.19
N TYR A 53 29.51 17.16 1.07
CA TYR A 53 29.42 15.78 1.55
C TYR A 53 28.45 14.96 0.70
N TRP A 54 27.21 15.44 0.54
CA TRP A 54 26.18 14.73 -0.22
C TRP A 54 26.52 14.65 -1.71
N ARG A 55 27.16 15.67 -2.29
CA ARG A 55 27.66 15.63 -3.66
C ARG A 55 28.65 14.48 -3.85
N ASP A 56 29.59 14.30 -2.92
CA ASP A 56 30.56 13.19 -2.96
C ASP A 56 29.86 11.84 -2.83
N VAL A 57 28.87 11.69 -1.93
CA VAL A 57 28.14 10.41 -1.85
C VAL A 57 27.33 10.14 -3.12
N TYR A 58 26.69 11.15 -3.73
CA TYR A 58 25.94 10.97 -4.98
C TYR A 58 26.85 10.61 -6.16
N GLU A 59 28.07 11.14 -6.20
CA GLU A 59 29.09 10.80 -7.19
C GLU A 59 29.54 9.34 -7.02
N LYS A 60 29.90 8.95 -5.79
CA LYS A 60 30.29 7.58 -5.44
C LYS A 60 29.18 6.56 -5.66
N ALA A 61 27.94 6.95 -5.40
CA ALA A 61 26.76 6.14 -5.62
C ALA A 61 26.35 6.04 -7.10
N HIS A 62 26.96 6.83 -8.00
CA HIS A 62 26.54 6.96 -9.40
C HIS A 62 25.04 7.28 -9.54
N TYR A 63 24.52 8.18 -8.70
CA TYR A 63 23.11 8.55 -8.71
C TYR A 63 22.68 9.08 -10.09
N GLU A 64 21.59 8.54 -10.65
CA GLU A 64 21.15 8.84 -12.02
C GLU A 64 20.79 10.33 -12.23
N GLY A 65 20.28 10.99 -11.17
CA GLY A 65 19.94 12.41 -11.18
C GLY A 65 21.13 13.33 -10.86
N ARG A 66 22.33 12.79 -10.62
CA ARG A 66 23.49 13.56 -10.15
C ARG A 66 23.83 14.76 -11.03
N HIS A 67 23.71 14.61 -12.34
CA HIS A 67 23.98 15.68 -13.32
C HIS A 67 22.96 16.83 -13.27
N ARG A 68 21.80 16.64 -12.64
CA ARG A 68 20.77 17.68 -12.41
C ARG A 68 20.74 18.18 -10.96
N PHE A 69 21.54 17.60 -10.07
CA PHE A 69 21.65 18.07 -8.68
C PHE A 69 22.39 19.41 -8.63
N ASP A 70 21.75 20.42 -8.05
CA ASP A 70 22.29 21.76 -7.85
C ASP A 70 21.76 22.31 -6.51
N PRO A 71 22.61 22.41 -5.47
CA PRO A 71 22.19 22.86 -4.15
C PRO A 71 21.75 24.32 -4.14
N THR A 72 22.17 25.12 -5.12
CA THR A 72 21.86 26.56 -5.23
C THR A 72 20.64 26.84 -6.11
N PHE A 73 20.12 25.83 -6.81
CA PHE A 73 19.03 26.00 -7.76
C PHE A 73 17.72 26.38 -7.07
N THR A 74 17.03 27.40 -7.58
CA THR A 74 15.75 27.89 -7.05
C THR A 74 14.61 27.77 -8.07
N TRP A 75 13.39 27.59 -7.58
CA TRP A 75 12.17 27.45 -8.36
C TRP A 75 10.94 27.96 -7.59
N SER A 76 9.97 28.52 -8.29
CA SER A 76 8.74 29.02 -7.65
C SER A 76 7.76 27.91 -7.28
N ALA A 77 6.86 28.20 -6.33
CA ALA A 77 5.77 27.28 -5.98
C ALA A 77 4.92 26.89 -7.20
N GLU A 78 4.66 27.83 -8.11
CA GLU A 78 3.91 27.55 -9.34
C GLU A 78 4.60 26.53 -10.24
N GLU A 79 5.92 26.65 -10.42
CA GLU A 79 6.70 25.73 -11.25
C GLU A 79 6.66 24.32 -10.65
N GLU A 80 6.83 24.20 -9.34
CA GLU A 80 6.75 22.91 -8.64
C GLU A 80 5.35 22.28 -8.79
N ILE A 81 4.29 23.06 -8.63
CA ILE A 81 2.91 22.59 -8.79
C ILE A 81 2.64 22.12 -10.23
N LYS A 82 3.09 22.87 -11.23
CA LYS A 82 2.93 22.52 -12.67
C LYS A 82 3.64 21.20 -12.98
N VAL A 83 4.90 21.05 -12.55
CA VAL A 83 5.71 19.83 -12.73
C VAL A 83 5.06 18.64 -12.01
N LYS A 84 4.63 18.83 -10.75
CA LYS A 84 3.95 17.80 -9.97
C LYS A 84 2.66 17.32 -10.63
N ARG A 85 1.82 18.23 -11.13
CA ARG A 85 0.58 17.86 -11.85
C ARG A 85 0.89 17.02 -13.09
N LYS A 86 1.98 17.31 -13.79
CA LYS A 86 2.43 16.51 -14.94
C LYS A 86 2.85 15.10 -14.51
N VAL A 87 3.57 14.96 -13.40
CA VAL A 87 3.90 13.66 -12.79
C VAL A 87 2.63 12.91 -12.38
N ASP A 88 1.68 13.56 -11.72
CA ASP A 88 0.41 12.95 -11.30
C ASP A 88 -0.35 12.36 -12.49
N TRP A 89 -0.50 13.13 -13.57
CA TRP A 89 -1.23 12.67 -14.74
C TRP A 89 -0.52 11.57 -15.54
N ARG A 90 0.82 11.60 -15.63
CA ARG A 90 1.58 10.67 -16.47
C ARG A 90 2.03 9.42 -15.72
N ILE A 91 2.56 9.59 -14.52
CA ILE A 91 3.14 8.52 -13.71
C ILE A 91 2.05 7.88 -12.84
N MET A 92 1.37 8.67 -12.02
CA MET A 92 0.44 8.13 -11.03
C MET A 92 -0.78 7.48 -11.69
N THR A 93 -1.37 8.11 -12.70
CA THR A 93 -2.48 7.50 -13.46
C THR A 93 -2.05 6.20 -14.14
N TRP A 94 -0.83 6.11 -14.66
CA TRP A 94 -0.34 4.88 -15.28
C TRP A 94 -0.08 3.78 -14.23
N CYS A 95 0.54 4.10 -13.10
CA CYS A 95 0.68 3.17 -11.97
C CYS A 95 -0.67 2.65 -11.48
N TRP A 96 -1.69 3.52 -11.42
CA TRP A 96 -3.05 3.15 -11.08
C TRP A 96 -3.63 2.14 -12.10
N LEU A 97 -3.48 2.38 -13.41
CA LEU A 97 -3.92 1.45 -14.46
C LEU A 97 -3.16 0.11 -14.44
N MET A 98 -1.86 0.11 -14.14
CA MET A 98 -1.10 -1.14 -13.97
C MET A 98 -1.63 -1.95 -12.78
N PHE A 99 -2.02 -1.27 -11.69
CA PHE A 99 -2.61 -1.96 -10.54
C PHE A 99 -4.03 -2.45 -10.83
N VAL A 100 -4.81 -1.75 -11.67
CA VAL A 100 -6.07 -2.29 -12.20
C VAL A 100 -5.85 -3.64 -12.88
N ALA A 101 -4.81 -3.76 -13.70
CA ALA A 101 -4.50 -5.01 -14.38
C ALA A 101 -4.16 -6.16 -13.41
N LEU A 102 -3.39 -5.87 -12.36
CA LEU A 102 -3.11 -6.85 -11.31
C LEU A 102 -4.38 -7.30 -10.60
N ASP A 103 -5.21 -6.36 -10.12
CA ASP A 103 -6.36 -6.70 -9.27
C ASP A 103 -7.47 -7.40 -10.07
N LEU A 104 -7.67 -7.02 -11.33
CA LEU A 104 -8.61 -7.69 -12.23
C LEU A 104 -8.26 -9.18 -12.35
N ASN A 105 -7.01 -9.49 -12.68
CA ASN A 105 -6.55 -10.88 -12.86
C ASN A 105 -6.44 -11.63 -11.53
N ARG A 106 -6.18 -10.94 -10.41
CA ARG A 106 -6.14 -11.57 -9.08
C ARG A 106 -7.51 -12.05 -8.63
N ARG A 107 -8.55 -11.26 -8.91
CA ARG A 107 -9.92 -11.48 -8.42
C ARG A 107 -10.82 -12.23 -9.41
N ASN A 108 -10.40 -12.37 -10.66
CA ASN A 108 -11.17 -13.04 -11.70
C ASN A 108 -11.66 -14.45 -11.31
N ILE A 109 -10.82 -15.19 -10.58
CA ILE A 109 -11.10 -16.57 -10.16
C ILE A 109 -12.29 -16.65 -9.20
N ASN A 110 -12.46 -15.64 -8.33
CA ASN A 110 -13.58 -15.56 -7.40
C ASN A 110 -14.90 -15.29 -8.14
N ARG A 111 -14.83 -14.71 -9.35
CA ARG A 111 -16.01 -14.50 -10.20
C ARG A 111 -16.28 -15.73 -11.06
N ALA A 112 -15.23 -16.34 -11.61
CA ALA A 112 -15.31 -17.54 -12.44
C ALA A 112 -16.01 -18.73 -11.77
N ILE A 113 -15.81 -18.94 -10.46
CA ILE A 113 -16.46 -20.04 -9.72
C ILE A 113 -17.99 -19.95 -9.68
N SER A 114 -18.58 -18.79 -9.96
CA SER A 114 -20.04 -18.64 -10.08
C SER A 114 -20.61 -19.23 -11.38
N ASP A 115 -19.75 -19.55 -12.35
CA ASP A 115 -20.09 -20.11 -13.65
C ASP A 115 -19.59 -21.56 -13.79
N ASP A 116 -19.92 -22.43 -12.84
CA ASP A 116 -19.66 -23.89 -12.90
C ASP A 116 -18.21 -24.36 -13.13
N MET A 117 -17.22 -23.46 -13.09
CA MET A 117 -15.81 -23.76 -13.37
C MET A 117 -15.28 -24.99 -12.60
N LEU A 118 -15.68 -25.15 -11.34
CA LEU A 118 -15.27 -26.31 -10.53
C LEU A 118 -15.78 -27.63 -11.12
N ALA A 119 -17.05 -27.69 -11.52
CA ALA A 119 -17.63 -28.87 -12.13
C ALA A 119 -16.98 -29.16 -13.50
N ASP A 120 -16.76 -28.13 -14.33
CA ASP A 120 -16.15 -28.26 -15.65
C ASP A 120 -14.71 -28.83 -15.59
N LEU A 121 -13.97 -28.54 -14.52
CA LEU A 121 -12.59 -28.99 -14.31
C LEU A 121 -12.48 -30.27 -13.45
N GLY A 122 -13.61 -30.82 -12.99
CA GLY A 122 -13.64 -31.97 -12.08
C GLY A 122 -13.02 -31.67 -10.72
N MET A 123 -13.20 -30.46 -10.21
CA MET A 123 -12.65 -29.96 -8.96
C MET A 123 -13.75 -29.74 -7.91
N ASP A 124 -13.37 -29.85 -6.65
CA ASP A 124 -14.20 -29.47 -5.51
C ASP A 124 -13.71 -28.14 -4.86
N THR A 125 -14.34 -27.74 -3.76
CA THR A 125 -13.95 -26.52 -3.01
C THR A 125 -12.56 -26.67 -2.38
N ASN A 126 -12.18 -27.88 -1.98
CA ASN A 126 -10.86 -28.12 -1.38
C ASN A 126 -9.76 -27.93 -2.42
N ASP A 127 -9.98 -28.43 -3.63
CA ASP A 127 -9.07 -28.27 -4.75
C ASP A 127 -8.91 -26.80 -5.13
N PHE A 128 -10.02 -26.05 -5.15
CA PHE A 128 -9.96 -24.61 -5.29
C PHE A 128 -9.06 -23.96 -4.22
N ASN A 129 -9.27 -24.31 -2.93
CA ASN A 129 -8.49 -23.80 -1.80
C ASN A 129 -6.99 -24.13 -1.90
N TYR A 130 -6.65 -25.35 -2.32
CA TYR A 130 -5.27 -25.75 -2.54
C TYR A 130 -4.62 -24.88 -3.62
N GLY A 131 -5.32 -24.58 -4.71
CA GLY A 131 -4.81 -23.65 -5.73
C GLY A 131 -4.62 -22.22 -5.22
N GLN A 132 -5.53 -21.71 -4.38
CA GLN A 132 -5.36 -20.38 -3.76
C GLN A 132 -4.16 -20.36 -2.80
N THR A 133 -3.96 -21.46 -2.07
CA THR A 133 -2.78 -21.63 -1.19
C THR A 133 -1.49 -21.62 -2.01
N ILE A 134 -1.44 -22.38 -3.10
CA ILE A 134 -0.29 -22.41 -4.03
C ILE A 134 0.00 -21.00 -4.57
N PHE A 135 -1.04 -20.27 -5.00
CA PHE A 135 -0.91 -18.89 -5.45
C PHE A 135 -0.30 -17.99 -4.38
N LEU A 136 -0.84 -17.99 -3.16
CA LEU A 136 -0.38 -17.12 -2.07
C LEU A 136 1.04 -17.46 -1.61
N VAL A 137 1.39 -18.75 -1.49
CA VAL A 137 2.75 -19.18 -1.14
C VAL A 137 3.75 -18.76 -2.22
N SER A 138 3.39 -18.93 -3.49
CA SER A 138 4.23 -18.54 -4.62
C SER A 138 4.39 -17.01 -4.71
N PHE A 139 3.30 -16.27 -4.45
CA PHE A 139 3.29 -14.81 -4.37
C PHE A 139 4.26 -14.31 -3.30
N LEU A 140 4.18 -14.87 -2.09
CA LEU A 140 5.08 -14.56 -0.99
C LEU A 140 6.54 -14.89 -1.30
N ALA A 141 6.79 -16.05 -1.90
CA ALA A 141 8.14 -16.47 -2.28
C ALA A 141 8.77 -15.53 -3.32
N ALA A 142 7.96 -14.93 -4.20
CA ALA A 142 8.43 -14.02 -5.24
C ALA A 142 8.53 -12.55 -4.80
N GLU A 143 7.85 -12.12 -3.74
CA GLU A 143 7.79 -10.73 -3.29
C GLU A 143 9.19 -10.12 -3.06
N LEU A 144 10.03 -10.78 -2.23
CA LEU A 144 11.38 -10.31 -1.93
C LEU A 144 12.36 -10.47 -3.13
N PRO A 145 12.44 -11.63 -3.80
CA PRO A 145 13.31 -11.78 -4.98
C PRO A 145 12.97 -10.81 -6.11
N SER A 146 11.69 -10.56 -6.36
CA SER A 146 11.25 -9.60 -7.39
C SER A 146 11.79 -8.21 -7.11
N GLY A 147 11.73 -7.73 -5.86
CA GLY A 147 12.32 -6.44 -5.47
C GLY A 147 13.81 -6.33 -5.77
N LEU A 148 14.56 -7.41 -5.54
CA LEU A 148 16.00 -7.46 -5.85
C LEU A 148 16.26 -7.46 -7.36
N ILE A 149 15.46 -8.20 -8.13
CA ILE A 149 15.55 -8.23 -9.60
C ILE A 149 15.16 -6.87 -10.18
N SER A 150 14.06 -6.29 -9.71
CA SER A 150 13.55 -4.98 -10.10
C SER A 150 14.58 -3.88 -9.91
N LYS A 151 15.29 -3.86 -8.78
CA LYS A 151 16.43 -2.97 -8.61
C LYS A 151 17.50 -3.26 -9.67
N LYS A 152 18.00 -4.48 -9.80
CA LYS A 152 19.08 -4.78 -10.76
C LYS A 152 18.72 -4.47 -12.23
N LEU A 153 17.50 -4.79 -12.65
CA LEU A 153 16.99 -4.67 -14.02
C LEU A 153 16.28 -3.35 -14.31
N GLY A 154 16.02 -2.53 -13.29
CA GLY A 154 15.23 -1.31 -13.40
C GLY A 154 13.72 -1.62 -13.38
N PRO A 155 12.93 -0.81 -12.66
CA PRO A 155 11.49 -0.99 -12.59
C PRO A 155 10.81 -0.81 -13.96
N ASP A 156 11.40 0.00 -14.85
CA ASP A 156 10.93 0.27 -16.21
C ASP A 156 11.01 -0.95 -17.16
N VAL A 157 11.82 -1.94 -16.83
CA VAL A 157 11.93 -3.20 -17.59
C VAL A 157 11.19 -4.31 -16.86
N TRP A 158 11.42 -4.41 -15.55
CA TRP A 158 10.90 -5.52 -14.76
C TRP A 158 9.39 -5.48 -14.58
N ILE A 159 8.81 -4.31 -14.26
CA ILE A 159 7.35 -4.17 -14.06
C ILE A 159 6.58 -4.49 -15.36
N PRO A 160 6.93 -3.92 -16.53
CA PRO A 160 6.26 -4.31 -17.78
C PRO A 160 6.41 -5.79 -18.14
N PHE A 161 7.57 -6.39 -17.86
CA PHE A 161 7.82 -7.81 -18.07
C PHE A 161 6.87 -8.67 -17.23
N ILE A 162 6.77 -8.44 -15.93
CA ILE A 162 5.90 -9.21 -15.06
C ILE A 162 4.43 -9.02 -15.45
N ILE A 163 3.99 -7.78 -15.76
CA ILE A 163 2.60 -7.50 -16.17
C ILE A 163 2.25 -8.29 -17.42
N THR A 164 3.10 -8.20 -18.45
CA THR A 164 2.87 -8.90 -19.72
C THR A 164 2.84 -10.41 -19.50
N SER A 165 3.78 -10.93 -18.72
CA SER A 165 3.90 -12.36 -18.43
C SER A 165 2.68 -12.92 -17.70
N TRP A 166 2.25 -12.32 -16.59
CA TRP A 166 1.08 -12.83 -15.87
C TRP A 166 -0.21 -12.64 -16.66
N SER A 167 -0.29 -11.63 -17.53
CA SER A 167 -1.50 -11.36 -18.31
C SER A 167 -1.68 -12.42 -19.39
N ILE A 168 -0.59 -12.84 -20.03
CA ILE A 168 -0.58 -13.97 -20.96
C ILE A 168 -0.98 -15.26 -20.24
N ILE A 169 -0.41 -15.54 -19.07
CA ILE A 169 -0.79 -16.72 -18.27
C ILE A 169 -2.26 -16.64 -17.83
N SER A 170 -2.74 -15.45 -17.47
CA SER A 170 -4.14 -15.22 -17.08
C SER A 170 -5.09 -15.52 -18.25
N ALA A 171 -4.78 -15.06 -19.46
CA ALA A 171 -5.54 -15.37 -20.67
C ALA A 171 -5.49 -16.87 -21.00
N ALA A 172 -4.32 -17.50 -20.83
CA ALA A 172 -4.14 -18.94 -21.06
C ALA A 172 -4.99 -19.81 -20.12
N GLN A 173 -5.47 -19.28 -18.98
CA GLN A 173 -6.41 -20.01 -18.13
C GLN A 173 -7.71 -20.37 -18.85
N ALA A 174 -8.09 -19.67 -19.92
CA ALA A 174 -9.23 -20.06 -20.76
C ALA A 174 -9.09 -21.47 -21.35
N GLY A 175 -7.86 -21.96 -21.50
CA GLY A 175 -7.55 -23.31 -22.00
C GLY A 175 -7.46 -24.39 -20.92
N LEU A 176 -7.84 -24.11 -19.66
CA LEU A 176 -7.78 -25.09 -18.58
C LEU A 176 -8.74 -26.26 -18.82
N LYS A 177 -8.23 -27.48 -18.59
CA LYS A 177 -9.01 -28.73 -18.73
C LYS A 177 -8.88 -29.66 -17.53
N SER A 178 -8.02 -29.32 -16.56
CA SER A 178 -7.75 -30.19 -15.42
C SER A 178 -7.31 -29.41 -14.19
N LYS A 179 -7.50 -30.04 -13.04
CA LYS A 179 -6.99 -29.62 -11.72
C LYS A 179 -5.48 -29.33 -11.72
N THR A 180 -4.68 -30.18 -12.37
CA THR A 180 -3.22 -29.99 -12.45
C THR A 180 -2.88 -28.70 -13.21
N GLY A 181 -3.57 -28.44 -14.33
CA GLY A 181 -3.41 -27.20 -15.09
C GLY A 181 -3.75 -25.99 -14.22
N TYR A 182 -4.82 -26.06 -13.43
CA TYR A 182 -5.19 -25.01 -12.50
C TYR A 182 -4.08 -24.74 -11.47
N TYR A 183 -3.51 -25.76 -10.83
CA TYR A 183 -2.41 -25.59 -9.87
C TYR A 183 -1.15 -24.97 -10.48
N VAL A 184 -0.77 -25.39 -11.69
CA VAL A 184 0.36 -24.81 -12.41
C VAL A 184 0.12 -23.34 -12.72
N CYS A 185 -1.05 -22.99 -13.25
CA CYS A 185 -1.42 -21.59 -13.50
C CYS A 185 -1.39 -20.76 -12.20
N ARG A 186 -1.90 -21.29 -11.08
CA ARG A 186 -1.87 -20.60 -9.78
C ARG A 186 -0.45 -20.32 -9.30
N CYS A 187 0.46 -21.29 -9.44
CA CYS A 187 1.86 -21.13 -9.08
C CYS A 187 2.53 -20.03 -9.94
N LEU A 188 2.39 -20.12 -11.26
CA LEU A 188 2.99 -19.15 -12.20
C LEU A 188 2.45 -17.73 -11.99
N LEU A 189 1.13 -17.58 -11.82
CA LEU A 189 0.52 -16.28 -11.52
C LEU A 189 1.04 -15.73 -10.20
N GLY A 190 1.14 -16.56 -9.16
CA GLY A 190 1.69 -16.13 -7.87
C GLY A 190 3.13 -15.62 -8.01
N LEU A 191 4.01 -16.40 -8.66
CA LEU A 191 5.41 -16.03 -8.88
C LEU A 191 5.57 -14.72 -9.67
N LEU A 192 4.74 -14.50 -10.69
CA LEU A 192 4.84 -13.31 -11.53
C LEU A 192 4.22 -12.06 -10.88
N MET A 193 3.15 -12.23 -10.11
CA MET A 193 2.42 -11.10 -9.50
C MET A 193 3.05 -10.61 -8.18
N GLY A 194 3.82 -11.46 -7.49
CA GLY A 194 4.34 -11.24 -6.13
C GLY A 194 5.02 -9.89 -5.90
N GLY A 195 5.87 -9.46 -6.81
CA GLY A 195 6.64 -8.22 -6.63
C GLY A 195 6.05 -6.95 -7.18
N PHE A 196 4.93 -7.02 -7.93
CA PHE A 196 4.41 -5.84 -8.62
C PHE A 196 4.14 -4.66 -7.68
N ILE A 197 3.49 -4.92 -6.54
CA ILE A 197 3.12 -3.86 -5.57
C ILE A 197 4.37 -3.21 -4.98
N PRO A 198 5.30 -3.93 -4.32
CA PRO A 198 6.50 -3.30 -3.78
C PRO A 198 7.37 -2.62 -4.84
N ASP A 199 7.48 -3.21 -6.04
CA ASP A 199 8.24 -2.63 -7.16
C ASP A 199 7.62 -1.31 -7.63
N THR A 200 6.29 -1.25 -7.76
CA THR A 200 5.59 -0.04 -8.18
C THR A 200 5.63 1.03 -7.10
N VAL A 201 5.50 0.66 -5.83
CA VAL A 201 5.62 1.60 -4.70
C VAL A 201 7.03 2.20 -4.65
N LEU A 202 8.08 1.37 -4.81
CA LEU A 202 9.45 1.84 -4.91
C LEU A 202 9.61 2.80 -6.09
N TYR A 203 9.09 2.45 -7.25
CA TYR A 203 9.13 3.32 -8.43
C TYR A 203 8.48 4.68 -8.20
N ILE A 204 7.31 4.72 -7.53
CA ILE A 204 6.63 5.98 -7.17
C ILE A 204 7.52 6.85 -6.27
N THR A 205 8.37 6.27 -5.41
CA THR A 205 9.28 7.05 -4.54
C THR A 205 10.31 7.89 -5.30
N TYR A 206 10.59 7.57 -6.57
CA TYR A 206 11.51 8.32 -7.43
C TYR A 206 10.94 9.65 -7.93
N TRP A 207 9.63 9.87 -7.77
CA TRP A 207 8.91 11.01 -8.34
C TRP A 207 8.36 11.98 -7.29
N TYR A 208 8.23 11.53 -6.04
CA TYR A 208 7.50 12.24 -4.99
C TYR A 208 8.32 12.47 -3.72
N LYS A 209 8.04 13.61 -3.06
CA LYS A 209 8.55 13.92 -1.73
C LYS A 209 7.93 12.98 -0.69
N SER A 210 8.60 12.78 0.43
CA SER A 210 8.19 11.86 1.50
C SER A 210 6.85 12.25 2.12
N LYS A 211 6.58 13.55 2.21
CA LYS A 211 5.27 14.08 2.64
C LYS A 211 4.15 13.87 1.62
N GLU A 212 4.48 13.73 0.34
CA GLU A 212 3.51 13.57 -0.75
C GLU A 212 3.14 12.10 -1.01
N LEU A 213 4.03 11.18 -0.65
CA LEU A 213 3.85 9.75 -0.90
C LEU A 213 2.57 9.18 -0.24
N PRO A 214 2.24 9.45 1.04
CA PRO A 214 1.06 8.86 1.67
C PRO A 214 -0.23 9.13 0.92
N ILE A 215 -0.47 10.38 0.48
CA ILE A 215 -1.70 10.73 -0.25
C ILE A 215 -1.76 10.08 -1.64
N ARG A 216 -0.62 9.90 -2.31
CA ARG A 216 -0.53 9.22 -3.61
C ARG A 216 -0.72 7.71 -3.48
N LEU A 217 -0.19 7.11 -2.42
CA LEU A 217 -0.44 5.73 -2.08
C LEU A 217 -1.92 5.51 -1.73
N SER A 218 -2.57 6.41 -0.99
CA SER A 218 -4.02 6.32 -0.75
C SER A 218 -4.80 6.29 -2.07
N TRP A 219 -4.45 7.15 -3.04
CA TRP A 219 -5.04 7.10 -4.38
C TRP A 219 -4.73 5.78 -5.11
N PHE A 220 -3.49 5.28 -5.05
CA PHE A 220 -3.10 3.99 -5.60
C PHE A 220 -3.97 2.84 -5.06
N TRP A 221 -4.29 2.83 -3.77
CA TRP A 221 -5.11 1.78 -3.16
C TRP A 221 -6.61 1.84 -3.50
N THR A 222 -7.11 2.96 -4.04
CA THR A 222 -8.53 3.07 -4.48
C THR A 222 -8.88 2.05 -5.57
N VAL A 223 -7.88 1.58 -6.33
CA VAL A 223 -8.00 0.53 -7.34
C VAL A 223 -8.76 -0.68 -6.80
N LEU A 224 -8.51 -1.08 -5.55
CA LEU A 224 -9.13 -2.27 -4.96
C LEU A 224 -10.66 -2.19 -5.01
N SER A 225 -11.25 -1.04 -4.65
CA SER A 225 -12.71 -0.90 -4.67
C SER A 225 -13.23 -0.74 -6.10
N THR A 226 -12.59 0.11 -6.91
CA THR A 226 -13.02 0.39 -8.29
C THR A 226 -12.98 -0.86 -9.16
N CYS A 227 -11.88 -1.63 -9.12
CA CYS A 227 -11.72 -2.86 -9.88
C CYS A 227 -12.68 -3.97 -9.47
N ASN A 228 -12.99 -4.07 -8.17
CA ASN A 228 -13.95 -5.06 -7.72
C ASN A 228 -15.35 -4.78 -8.28
N ILE A 229 -15.79 -3.51 -8.28
CA ILE A 229 -17.08 -3.11 -8.85
C ILE A 229 -17.10 -3.34 -10.36
N VAL A 230 -16.12 -2.76 -11.10
CA VAL A 230 -16.05 -2.87 -12.55
C VAL A 230 -15.93 -4.32 -13.00
N GLY A 231 -15.07 -5.09 -12.34
CA GLY A 231 -14.87 -6.48 -12.71
C GLY A 231 -16.07 -7.39 -12.35
N SER A 232 -16.84 -7.08 -11.30
CA SER A 232 -18.10 -7.77 -11.04
C SER A 232 -19.17 -7.46 -12.10
N LEU A 233 -19.23 -6.22 -12.59
CA LEU A 233 -20.07 -5.84 -13.73
C LEU A 233 -19.64 -6.56 -15.02
N MET A 234 -18.34 -6.60 -15.29
CA MET A 234 -17.78 -7.34 -16.43
C MET A 234 -18.11 -8.83 -16.34
N ALA A 235 -17.93 -9.46 -15.18
CA ALA A 235 -18.26 -10.87 -14.99
C ALA A 235 -19.76 -11.13 -15.15
N ALA A 236 -20.63 -10.27 -14.63
CA ALA A 236 -22.07 -10.41 -14.82
C ALA A 236 -22.45 -10.47 -16.31
N GLY A 237 -21.82 -9.65 -17.15
CA GLY A 237 -22.03 -9.67 -18.61
C GLY A 237 -21.32 -10.84 -19.31
N ILE A 238 -20.02 -11.01 -19.11
CA ILE A 238 -19.19 -11.97 -19.85
C ILE A 238 -19.60 -13.42 -19.55
N LEU A 239 -19.96 -13.74 -18.30
CA LEU A 239 -20.36 -15.11 -17.94
C LEU A 239 -21.66 -15.55 -18.65
N GLN A 240 -22.47 -14.62 -19.19
CA GLN A 240 -23.61 -14.96 -20.05
C GLN A 240 -23.21 -15.54 -21.41
N MET A 241 -21.92 -15.48 -21.78
CA MET A 241 -21.41 -16.07 -23.02
C MET A 241 -21.23 -17.58 -22.93
N ARG A 242 -21.56 -18.22 -21.80
CA ARG A 242 -21.53 -19.68 -21.66
C ARG A 242 -22.30 -20.35 -22.82
N GLY A 243 -21.66 -21.34 -23.44
CA GLY A 243 -22.20 -22.08 -24.59
C GLY A 243 -21.87 -21.47 -25.95
N ARG A 244 -21.35 -20.24 -26.02
CA ARG A 244 -20.88 -19.67 -27.29
C ARG A 244 -19.57 -20.34 -27.71
N GLN A 245 -19.54 -20.82 -28.95
CA GLN A 245 -18.43 -21.57 -29.54
C GLN A 245 -18.03 -22.83 -28.73
N GLY A 246 -18.95 -23.38 -27.94
CA GLY A 246 -18.70 -24.54 -27.09
C GLY A 246 -17.84 -24.23 -25.84
N TRP A 247 -17.62 -22.96 -25.52
CA TRP A 247 -16.84 -22.54 -24.36
C TRP A 247 -17.74 -22.20 -23.17
N ALA A 248 -17.24 -22.45 -21.96
CA ALA A 248 -17.84 -21.96 -20.74
C ALA A 248 -17.65 -20.45 -20.58
N GLY A 249 -18.50 -19.79 -19.80
CA GLY A 249 -18.44 -18.34 -19.58
C GLY A 249 -17.15 -17.91 -18.88
N TRP A 250 -16.65 -18.72 -17.93
CA TRP A 250 -15.38 -18.46 -17.23
C TRP A 250 -14.17 -18.49 -18.17
N GLN A 251 -14.22 -19.26 -19.26
CA GLN A 251 -13.14 -19.26 -20.25
C GLN A 251 -13.08 -17.92 -20.98
N TRP A 252 -14.25 -17.38 -21.38
CA TRP A 252 -14.35 -16.04 -21.96
C TRP A 252 -13.90 -14.96 -20.98
N LEU A 253 -14.25 -15.09 -19.70
CA LEU A 253 -13.83 -14.16 -18.64
C LEU A 253 -12.31 -14.07 -18.55
N PHE A 254 -11.62 -15.22 -18.44
CA PHE A 254 -10.16 -15.24 -18.38
C PHE A 254 -9.50 -14.70 -19.65
N LEU A 255 -10.02 -15.07 -20.82
CA LEU A 255 -9.46 -14.60 -22.09
C LEU A 255 -9.59 -13.07 -22.25
N ILE A 256 -10.77 -12.52 -21.98
CA ILE A 256 -11.05 -11.09 -22.18
C ILE A 256 -10.29 -10.24 -21.16
N GLU A 257 -10.36 -10.58 -19.87
CA GLU A 257 -9.63 -9.84 -18.83
C GLU A 257 -8.10 -9.99 -19.02
N GLY A 258 -7.62 -11.19 -19.37
CA GLY A 258 -6.23 -11.44 -19.73
C GLY A 258 -5.75 -10.64 -20.94
N ALA A 259 -6.59 -10.48 -21.97
CA ALA A 259 -6.27 -9.69 -23.15
C ALA A 259 -6.18 -8.18 -22.83
N ILE A 260 -7.15 -7.63 -22.09
CA ILE A 260 -7.14 -6.23 -21.64
C ILE A 260 -5.86 -5.93 -20.84
N THR A 261 -5.52 -6.83 -19.91
CA THR A 261 -4.33 -6.67 -19.06
C THR A 261 -3.03 -6.87 -19.82
N THR A 262 -3.01 -7.71 -20.86
CA THR A 262 -1.86 -7.85 -21.76
C THR A 262 -1.59 -6.56 -22.53
N VAL A 263 -2.64 -5.87 -23.01
CA VAL A 263 -2.49 -4.56 -23.66
C VAL A 263 -1.87 -3.55 -22.70
N ILE A 264 -2.33 -3.52 -21.44
CA ILE A 264 -1.74 -2.66 -20.41
C ILE A 264 -0.25 -3.00 -20.20
N GLY A 265 0.10 -4.28 -20.09
CA GLY A 265 1.49 -4.73 -19.95
C GLY A 265 2.39 -4.31 -21.11
N VAL A 266 1.93 -4.49 -22.36
CA VAL A 266 2.65 -4.09 -23.57
C VAL A 266 2.82 -2.57 -23.62
N LEU A 267 1.78 -1.80 -23.29
CA LEU A 267 1.87 -0.34 -23.23
C LEU A 267 2.81 0.15 -22.12
N SER A 268 2.95 -0.59 -21.02
CA SER A 268 3.87 -0.21 -19.94
C SER A 268 5.32 -0.17 -20.39
N TRP A 269 5.74 -1.00 -21.34
CA TRP A 269 7.09 -0.92 -21.93
C TRP A 269 7.36 0.42 -22.62
N ALA A 270 6.32 1.02 -23.21
CA ALA A 270 6.41 2.30 -23.89
C ALA A 270 6.24 3.49 -22.92
N LEU A 271 5.35 3.36 -21.94
CA LEU A 271 4.90 4.45 -21.09
C LEU A 271 5.65 4.56 -19.77
N MET A 272 6.39 3.56 -19.31
CA MET A 272 7.09 3.61 -18.03
C MET A 272 8.55 4.08 -18.21
N PRO A 273 8.93 5.31 -17.80
CA PRO A 273 10.33 5.73 -17.78
C PRO A 273 11.09 5.18 -16.56
N PRO A 274 12.42 5.00 -16.62
CA PRO A 274 13.24 4.56 -15.49
C PRO A 274 13.37 5.59 -14.36
N GLY A 275 13.27 6.89 -14.65
CA GLY A 275 13.41 7.94 -13.65
C GLY A 275 13.15 9.35 -14.20
N PRO A 276 13.23 10.39 -13.33
CA PRO A 276 12.87 11.77 -13.68
C PRO A 276 13.70 12.36 -14.82
N CYS A 277 14.99 11.99 -14.91
CA CYS A 277 15.91 12.49 -15.95
C CYS A 277 15.99 11.60 -17.20
N GLN A 278 15.15 10.56 -17.29
CA GLN A 278 15.26 9.54 -18.34
C GLN A 278 13.89 9.27 -18.97
N THR A 279 13.15 10.34 -19.25
CA THR A 279 11.79 10.24 -19.82
C THR A 279 11.76 10.22 -21.34
N ALA A 280 12.84 10.62 -22.01
CA ALA A 280 12.97 10.54 -23.45
C ALA A 280 12.70 9.12 -23.98
N GLY A 281 12.00 9.04 -25.10
CA GLY A 281 11.69 7.75 -25.71
C GLY A 281 10.75 7.89 -26.89
N ARG A 282 10.70 6.85 -27.75
CA ARG A 282 9.89 6.85 -28.97
C ARG A 282 8.41 7.22 -28.74
N TRP A 283 7.84 6.77 -27.63
CA TRP A 283 6.44 6.99 -27.26
C TRP A 283 6.25 8.14 -26.26
N ARG A 284 7.35 8.69 -25.75
CA ARG A 284 7.36 9.73 -24.70
C ARG A 284 7.86 11.08 -25.21
N GLY A 285 8.19 11.16 -26.51
CA GLY A 285 8.78 12.34 -27.15
C GLY A 285 10.30 12.25 -27.20
N LYS A 286 10.90 12.83 -28.25
CA LYS A 286 12.37 12.88 -28.42
C LYS A 286 13.05 13.62 -27.26
N GLU A 287 12.41 14.66 -26.77
CA GLU A 287 12.87 15.47 -25.63
C GLU A 287 12.36 14.96 -24.28
N GLY A 288 11.58 13.87 -24.27
CA GLY A 288 10.94 13.35 -23.06
C GLY A 288 9.74 14.17 -22.60
N TRP A 289 9.31 13.91 -21.38
CA TRP A 289 8.16 14.57 -20.76
C TRP A 289 8.52 15.83 -20.00
N PHE A 290 9.78 15.95 -19.59
CA PHE A 290 10.29 17.04 -18.77
C PHE A 290 11.45 17.73 -19.49
N ASN A 291 11.43 19.05 -19.52
CA ASN A 291 12.60 19.81 -19.96
C ASN A 291 13.67 19.86 -18.85
N GLU A 292 14.87 20.33 -19.17
CA GLU A 292 15.98 20.41 -18.22
C GLU A 292 15.63 21.15 -16.90
N ARG A 293 14.85 22.23 -16.98
CA ARG A 293 14.45 22.99 -15.79
C ARG A 293 13.48 22.18 -14.93
N GLU A 294 12.51 21.51 -15.55
CA GLU A 294 11.57 20.62 -14.87
C GLU A 294 12.30 19.41 -14.23
N GLU A 295 13.31 18.84 -14.91
CA GLU A 295 14.15 17.76 -14.37
C GLU A 295 14.96 18.23 -13.15
N LYS A 296 15.55 19.42 -13.20
CA LYS A 296 16.24 20.03 -12.04
C LYS A 296 15.27 20.23 -10.87
N ILE A 297 14.05 20.69 -11.12
CA ILE A 297 13.02 20.82 -10.07
C ILE A 297 12.71 19.44 -9.46
N LEU A 298 12.49 18.41 -10.28
CA LEU A 298 12.19 17.04 -9.81
C LEU A 298 13.31 16.43 -8.97
N VAL A 299 14.56 16.56 -9.39
CA VAL A 299 15.70 16.00 -8.65
C VAL A 299 15.92 16.75 -7.34
N ASN A 300 16.01 18.09 -7.41
CA ASN A 300 16.38 18.88 -6.23
C ASN A 300 15.26 18.93 -5.19
N ARG A 301 13.98 18.89 -5.56
CA ARG A 301 12.87 18.83 -4.58
C ARG A 301 12.88 17.52 -3.78
N ILE A 302 13.28 16.41 -4.40
CA ILE A 302 13.33 15.09 -3.76
C ILE A 302 14.54 15.00 -2.82
N LEU A 303 15.71 15.44 -3.30
CA LEU A 303 16.93 15.43 -2.49
C LEU A 303 16.89 16.44 -1.34
N ARG A 304 16.23 17.59 -1.50
CA ARG A 304 16.04 18.56 -0.40
C ARG A 304 15.07 18.05 0.66
N ASP A 305 14.11 17.21 0.29
CA ASP A 305 13.19 16.54 1.22
C ASP A 305 13.88 15.41 1.99
N ASP A 306 14.71 14.62 1.30
CA ASP A 306 15.50 13.54 1.90
C ASP A 306 16.80 13.32 1.11
N PRO A 307 17.95 13.82 1.61
CA PRO A 307 19.25 13.64 0.97
C PRO A 307 19.65 12.16 0.79
N SER A 308 19.16 11.26 1.65
CA SER A 308 19.49 9.85 1.55
C SER A 308 18.91 9.19 0.29
N LYS A 309 17.95 9.80 -0.41
CA LYS A 309 17.40 9.24 -1.66
C LYS A 309 18.40 9.18 -2.82
N GLY A 310 19.50 9.94 -2.75
CA GLY A 310 20.60 9.84 -3.71
C GLY A 310 21.78 8.96 -3.24
N ASP A 311 21.70 8.35 -2.05
CA ASP A 311 22.81 7.59 -1.44
C ASP A 311 23.08 6.23 -2.11
N MET A 312 22.23 5.84 -3.06
CA MET A 312 22.31 4.60 -3.81
C MET A 312 21.87 4.82 -5.25
N HIS A 313 22.48 4.10 -6.18
CA HIS A 313 21.96 3.99 -7.54
C HIS A 313 20.60 3.29 -7.51
N ASN A 314 19.65 3.74 -8.33
CA ASN A 314 18.34 3.10 -8.44
C ASN A 314 18.41 1.59 -8.81
N ARG A 315 19.57 1.12 -9.31
CA ARG A 315 19.83 -0.30 -9.61
C ARG A 315 20.72 -1.09 -8.64
N GLN A 316 20.93 -0.61 -7.42
CA GLN A 316 21.78 -1.28 -6.41
C GLN A 316 20.98 -2.20 -5.46
N GLY A 317 21.44 -3.44 -5.27
CA GLY A 317 20.78 -4.46 -4.43
C GLY A 317 20.78 -4.18 -2.92
N VAL A 318 19.93 -4.91 -2.18
CA VAL A 318 19.76 -4.78 -0.71
C VAL A 318 20.51 -5.90 0.03
N ASP A 319 21.12 -5.57 1.17
CA ASP A 319 21.90 -6.48 2.02
C ASP A 319 21.02 -7.32 2.98
N LEU A 320 21.10 -8.66 2.86
CA LEU A 320 20.31 -9.67 3.60
C LEU A 320 20.58 -9.69 5.11
N GLN A 321 21.79 -9.33 5.56
CA GLN A 321 22.12 -9.30 7.00
C GLN A 321 21.22 -8.34 7.78
N ARG A 322 20.71 -7.30 7.11
CA ARG A 322 19.87 -6.26 7.70
C ARG A 322 18.42 -6.71 7.88
N LEU A 323 17.94 -7.61 7.02
CA LEU A 323 16.64 -8.26 7.17
C LEU A 323 16.58 -9.08 8.47
N TRP A 324 17.67 -9.79 8.77
CA TRP A 324 17.81 -10.57 9.99
C TRP A 324 17.81 -9.72 11.27
N LYS A 325 18.38 -8.51 11.23
CA LYS A 325 18.35 -7.56 12.36
C LYS A 325 16.92 -7.11 12.68
N CYS A 326 16.06 -6.95 11.67
CA CYS A 326 14.67 -6.51 11.87
C CYS A 326 13.76 -7.64 12.40
N ILE A 327 13.96 -8.89 11.95
CA ILE A 327 13.20 -10.05 12.47
C ILE A 327 13.39 -10.23 13.99
N LYS A 328 14.57 -9.87 14.50
CA LYS A 328 14.92 -9.96 15.93
C LYS A 328 14.36 -8.81 16.78
N ASP A 329 13.61 -7.86 16.20
CA ASP A 329 12.95 -6.81 16.96
C ASP A 329 11.63 -7.34 17.55
N TYR A 330 11.72 -7.83 18.80
CA TYR A 330 10.59 -8.40 19.53
C TYR A 330 9.42 -7.42 19.73
N ASP A 331 9.65 -6.11 19.61
CA ASP A 331 8.64 -5.09 19.87
C ASP A 331 7.65 -4.92 18.72
N LEU A 332 7.92 -5.52 17.56
CA LEU A 332 7.07 -5.49 16.37
C LEU A 332 6.21 -6.76 16.21
N TRP A 333 6.57 -7.85 16.89
CA TRP A 333 5.82 -9.12 16.85
C TRP A 333 4.35 -9.00 17.24
N PRO A 334 3.93 -8.17 18.22
CA PRO A 334 2.51 -7.95 18.48
C PRO A 334 1.75 -7.45 17.24
N LEU A 335 2.37 -6.60 16.41
CA LEU A 335 1.76 -6.10 15.17
C LEU A 335 1.79 -7.12 14.04
N TYR A 336 2.81 -7.98 13.98
CA TYR A 336 2.84 -9.10 13.05
C TYR A 336 1.74 -10.12 13.34
N LEU A 337 1.50 -10.42 14.63
CA LEU A 337 0.40 -11.29 15.05
C LEU A 337 -0.97 -10.67 14.72
N VAL A 338 -1.14 -9.36 14.95
CA VAL A 338 -2.35 -8.64 14.52
C VAL A 338 -2.53 -8.73 13.00
N GLY A 339 -1.46 -8.52 12.22
CA GLY A 339 -1.48 -8.66 10.76
C GLY A 339 -1.90 -10.06 10.30
N LEU A 340 -1.41 -11.10 10.98
CA LEU A 340 -1.73 -12.50 10.68
C LEU A 340 -3.22 -12.83 10.82
N THR A 341 -3.88 -12.35 11.88
CA THR A 341 -5.20 -12.87 12.24
C THR A 341 -6.36 -11.93 11.89
N THR A 342 -6.12 -10.62 11.78
CA THR A 342 -7.17 -9.60 11.62
C THR A 342 -8.02 -9.79 10.37
N TYR A 343 -7.43 -10.26 9.27
CA TYR A 343 -8.11 -10.38 7.97
C TYR A 343 -8.65 -11.78 7.67
N ILE A 344 -8.46 -12.74 8.58
CA ILE A 344 -8.98 -14.10 8.42
C ILE A 344 -10.51 -14.12 8.41
N PRO A 345 -11.24 -13.47 9.36
CA PRO A 345 -12.70 -13.57 9.42
C PRO A 345 -13.46 -13.14 8.15
N PRO A 346 -13.13 -12.01 7.48
CA PRO A 346 -13.83 -11.62 6.26
C PRO A 346 -13.36 -12.36 5.00
N ASN A 347 -12.22 -13.07 5.04
CA ASN A 347 -11.56 -13.60 3.84
C ASN A 347 -12.38 -14.70 3.12
N PRO A 348 -12.83 -15.80 3.77
CA PRO A 348 -13.63 -16.82 3.08
C PRO A 348 -14.97 -16.29 2.54
N PRO A 349 -15.80 -15.55 3.33
CA PRO A 349 -17.03 -14.97 2.81
C PRO A 349 -16.80 -14.07 1.58
N ALA A 350 -15.69 -13.32 1.54
CA ALA A 350 -15.34 -12.46 0.41
C ALA A 350 -14.96 -13.27 -0.83
N ASN A 351 -14.14 -14.30 -0.68
CA ASN A 351 -13.65 -15.11 -1.80
C ASN A 351 -14.76 -15.95 -2.45
N TYR A 352 -15.74 -16.37 -1.64
CA TYR A 352 -16.81 -17.27 -2.06
C TYR A 352 -18.16 -16.58 -2.27
N LEU A 353 -18.26 -15.26 -2.14
CA LEU A 353 -19.56 -14.55 -2.12
C LEU A 353 -20.45 -14.91 -3.31
N SER A 354 -19.92 -14.79 -4.53
CA SER A 354 -20.65 -15.10 -5.77
C SER A 354 -21.05 -16.58 -5.84
N PHE A 355 -20.19 -17.49 -5.39
CA PHE A 355 -20.45 -18.92 -5.34
C PHE A 355 -21.53 -19.28 -4.32
N ILE A 356 -21.47 -18.69 -3.12
CA ILE A 356 -22.47 -18.85 -2.06
C ILE A 356 -23.84 -18.35 -2.56
N LEU A 357 -23.88 -17.17 -3.18
CA LEU A 357 -25.11 -16.61 -3.75
C LEU A 357 -25.70 -17.54 -4.82
N ARG A 358 -24.86 -18.08 -5.70
CA ARG A 358 -25.31 -19.02 -6.72
C ARG A 358 -25.85 -20.32 -6.11
N GLN A 359 -25.24 -20.82 -5.04
CA GLN A 359 -25.76 -21.98 -4.29
C GLN A 359 -27.07 -21.71 -3.55
N MET A 360 -27.34 -20.46 -3.18
CA MET A 360 -28.61 -20.06 -2.54
C MET A 360 -29.78 -19.92 -3.53
N GLY A 361 -29.53 -20.06 -4.84
CA GLY A 361 -30.56 -20.03 -5.89
C GLY A 361 -30.54 -18.78 -6.78
N PHE A 362 -29.61 -17.85 -6.57
CA PHE A 362 -29.43 -16.72 -7.48
C PHE A 362 -28.81 -17.17 -8.80
N SER A 363 -29.19 -16.54 -9.92
CA SER A 363 -28.55 -16.78 -11.21
C SER A 363 -27.09 -16.29 -11.21
N THR A 364 -26.25 -16.79 -12.11
CA THR A 364 -24.85 -16.31 -12.27
C THR A 364 -24.80 -14.80 -12.50
N PHE A 365 -25.76 -14.24 -13.23
CA PHE A 365 -25.89 -12.79 -13.41
C PHE A 365 -26.14 -12.07 -12.07
N GLN A 366 -27.16 -12.52 -11.33
CA GLN A 366 -27.55 -11.92 -10.05
C GLN A 366 -26.43 -12.06 -9.00
N ALA A 367 -25.83 -13.24 -8.89
CA ALA A 367 -24.79 -13.53 -7.91
C ALA A 367 -23.57 -12.59 -8.05
N ASN A 368 -23.17 -12.25 -9.27
CA ASN A 368 -22.09 -11.29 -9.51
C ASN A 368 -22.51 -9.84 -9.24
N LEU A 369 -23.70 -9.43 -9.66
CA LEU A 369 -24.22 -8.07 -9.38
C LEU A 369 -24.41 -7.82 -7.88
N LEU A 370 -24.92 -8.80 -7.14
CA LEU A 370 -25.13 -8.72 -5.70
C LEU A 370 -23.83 -8.63 -4.90
N THR A 371 -22.65 -8.83 -5.52
CA THR A 371 -21.39 -8.50 -4.85
C THR A 371 -21.15 -7.00 -4.74
N ILE A 372 -21.72 -6.18 -5.63
CA ILE A 372 -21.42 -4.75 -5.73
C ILE A 372 -21.79 -3.98 -4.45
N PRO A 373 -22.96 -4.19 -3.82
CA PRO A 373 -23.33 -3.43 -2.62
C PRO A 373 -22.34 -3.57 -1.46
N SER A 374 -21.82 -4.78 -1.20
CA SER A 374 -20.82 -4.98 -0.14
C SER A 374 -19.50 -4.27 -0.47
N GLN A 375 -19.07 -4.29 -1.74
CA GLN A 375 -17.86 -3.62 -2.20
C GLN A 375 -17.96 -2.09 -2.11
N PHE A 376 -19.12 -1.53 -2.46
CA PHE A 376 -19.38 -0.09 -2.35
C PHE A 376 -19.34 0.36 -0.88
N MET A 377 -20.07 -0.35 -0.01
CA MET A 377 -20.11 -0.04 1.43
C MET A 377 -18.74 -0.22 2.10
N PHE A 378 -17.98 -1.25 1.71
CA PHE A 378 -16.59 -1.43 2.10
C PHE A 378 -15.73 -0.21 1.73
N GLY A 379 -15.84 0.29 0.50
CA GLY A 379 -15.12 1.47 0.04
C GLY A 379 -15.49 2.74 0.83
N VAL A 380 -16.77 2.94 1.12
CA VAL A 380 -17.25 4.06 1.95
C VAL A 380 -16.69 3.96 3.38
N ASN A 381 -16.81 2.79 4.02
CA ASN A 381 -16.36 2.59 5.39
C ASN A 381 -14.83 2.67 5.52
N LEU A 382 -14.06 2.31 4.49
CA LEU A 382 -12.61 2.52 4.43
C LEU A 382 -12.24 4.01 4.55
N LEU A 383 -12.96 4.89 3.86
CA LEU A 383 -12.69 6.34 3.93
C LEU A 383 -13.06 6.90 5.31
N ILE A 384 -14.21 6.47 5.85
CA ILE A 384 -14.69 6.90 7.18
C ILE A 384 -13.68 6.49 8.26
N ILE A 385 -13.27 5.22 8.30
CA ILE A 385 -12.41 4.72 9.38
C ILE A 385 -11.02 5.36 9.35
N SER A 386 -10.49 5.62 8.15
CA SER A 386 -9.22 6.31 7.97
C SER A 386 -9.29 7.72 8.56
N ARG A 387 -10.36 8.46 8.28
CA ARG A 387 -10.56 9.82 8.82
C ARG A 387 -10.78 9.84 10.33
N VAL A 388 -11.47 8.83 10.87
CA VAL A 388 -11.69 8.66 12.32
C VAL A 388 -10.38 8.38 13.04
N SER A 389 -9.51 7.53 12.49
CA SER A 389 -8.20 7.24 13.09
C SER A 389 -7.31 8.49 13.17
N GLU A 390 -7.35 9.34 12.15
CA GLU A 390 -6.64 10.62 12.17
C GLU A 390 -7.21 11.57 13.23
N TRP A 391 -8.54 11.65 13.37
CA TRP A 391 -9.17 12.56 14.32
C TRP A 391 -8.93 12.17 15.78
N LEU A 392 -9.05 10.88 16.09
CA LEU A 392 -8.88 10.37 17.45
C LEU A 392 -7.40 10.17 17.83
N ASN A 393 -6.49 10.20 16.84
CA ASN A 393 -5.07 9.84 16.98
C ASN A 393 -4.84 8.52 17.75
N GLU A 394 -5.78 7.59 17.61
CA GLU A 394 -5.79 6.29 18.27
C GLU A 394 -5.74 5.22 17.16
N ARG A 395 -4.86 4.21 17.33
CA ARG A 395 -4.66 3.16 16.32
C ARG A 395 -5.29 1.84 16.71
N ALA A 396 -5.04 1.32 17.91
CA ALA A 396 -5.47 -0.03 18.28
C ALA A 396 -7.00 -0.17 18.41
N LEU A 397 -7.67 0.72 19.14
CA LEU A 397 -9.12 0.70 19.30
C LEU A 397 -9.84 1.06 18.00
N VAL A 398 -9.31 2.00 17.22
CA VAL A 398 -9.93 2.31 15.92
C VAL A 398 -9.78 1.13 14.97
N ALA A 399 -8.62 0.47 14.93
CA ALA A 399 -8.43 -0.74 14.12
C ALA A 399 -9.26 -1.94 14.61
N SER A 400 -9.54 -2.05 15.91
CA SER A 400 -10.35 -3.15 16.46
C SER A 400 -11.82 -3.08 16.03
N THR A 401 -12.33 -1.88 15.70
CA THR A 401 -13.70 -1.69 15.21
C THR A 401 -14.04 -2.58 14.01
N SER A 402 -13.07 -2.95 13.18
CA SER A 402 -13.24 -3.90 12.07
C SER A 402 -13.78 -5.25 12.54
N ASN A 403 -13.17 -5.85 13.56
CA ASN A 403 -13.60 -7.16 14.06
C ASN A 403 -14.82 -7.02 14.98
N ILE A 404 -14.97 -5.90 15.68
CA ILE A 404 -16.20 -5.59 16.43
C ILE A 404 -17.41 -5.50 15.49
N TRP A 405 -17.24 -4.92 14.30
CA TRP A 405 -18.28 -4.85 13.27
C TRP A 405 -18.63 -6.24 12.73
N ILE A 406 -17.64 -7.07 12.41
CA ILE A 406 -17.83 -8.40 11.84
C ILE A 406 -18.54 -9.35 12.82
N PHE A 407 -18.25 -9.21 14.10
CA PHE A 407 -18.73 -10.10 15.17
C PHE A 407 -20.25 -10.37 15.16
N PRO A 408 -21.15 -9.37 15.23
CA PRO A 408 -22.59 -9.61 15.25
C PRO A 408 -23.10 -10.32 13.98
N TRP A 409 -22.51 -10.04 12.81
CA TRP A 409 -22.90 -10.70 11.57
C TRP A 409 -22.50 -12.19 11.56
N LEU A 410 -21.32 -12.52 12.08
CA LEU A 410 -20.91 -13.92 12.25
C LEU A 410 -21.76 -14.65 13.28
N VAL A 411 -22.09 -14.00 14.40
CA VAL A 411 -23.02 -14.58 15.39
C VAL A 411 -24.37 -14.89 14.74
N ALA A 412 -24.92 -13.96 13.97
CA ALA A 412 -26.17 -14.20 13.23
C ALA A 412 -26.03 -15.34 12.21
N LEU A 413 -24.95 -15.40 11.43
CA LEU A 413 -24.71 -16.49 10.46
C LEU A 413 -24.55 -17.86 11.12
N VAL A 414 -23.98 -17.93 12.33
CA VAL A 414 -23.83 -19.19 13.10
C VAL A 414 -25.13 -19.58 13.79
N ALA A 415 -25.87 -18.61 14.34
CA ALA A 415 -27.11 -18.85 15.07
C ALA A 415 -28.28 -19.19 14.15
N MET A 416 -28.30 -18.61 12.94
CA MET A 416 -29.31 -18.92 11.95
C MET A 416 -29.05 -20.30 11.32
N GLY A 417 -29.88 -21.26 11.68
CA GLY A 417 -29.95 -22.56 11.01
C GLY A 417 -30.38 -22.44 9.54
N GLY A 418 -30.63 -23.57 8.87
CA GLY A 418 -30.94 -23.63 7.43
C GLY A 418 -32.17 -22.84 6.97
N SER A 419 -33.07 -22.46 7.88
CA SER A 419 -34.40 -21.89 7.60
C SER A 419 -34.42 -20.41 7.17
N ALA A 420 -33.32 -19.68 7.29
CA ALA A 420 -33.28 -18.27 6.88
C ALA A 420 -33.40 -18.12 5.35
N SER A 421 -34.17 -17.13 4.90
CA SER A 421 -34.34 -16.83 3.47
C SER A 421 -33.02 -16.41 2.81
N GLN A 422 -32.90 -16.63 1.50
CA GLN A 422 -31.72 -16.24 0.73
C GLN A 422 -31.38 -14.75 0.85
N TRP A 423 -32.40 -13.88 0.95
CA TRP A 423 -32.22 -12.43 1.09
C TRP A 423 -31.70 -12.02 2.46
N VAL A 424 -32.14 -12.69 3.54
CA VAL A 424 -31.60 -12.45 4.89
C VAL A 424 -30.12 -12.85 4.93
N ARG A 425 -29.77 -14.01 4.38
CA ARG A 425 -28.35 -14.44 4.30
C ARG A 425 -27.51 -13.50 3.46
N TYR A 426 -28.03 -13.04 2.33
CA TYR A 426 -27.39 -12.02 1.50
C TYR A 426 -27.13 -10.72 2.28
N ALA A 427 -28.12 -10.23 3.03
CA ALA A 427 -27.97 -9.03 3.85
C ALA A 427 -26.88 -9.21 4.94
N LEU A 428 -26.83 -10.37 5.59
CA LEU A 428 -25.79 -10.65 6.60
C LEU A 428 -24.39 -10.73 5.98
N LEU A 429 -24.22 -11.43 4.85
CA LEU A 429 -22.94 -11.50 4.14
C LEU A 429 -22.50 -10.12 3.65
N THR A 430 -23.44 -9.32 3.17
CA THR A 430 -23.20 -7.93 2.76
C THR A 430 -22.76 -7.09 3.96
N GLY A 431 -23.46 -7.16 5.09
CA GLY A 431 -23.12 -6.44 6.32
C GLY A 431 -21.74 -6.85 6.86
N LEU A 432 -21.45 -8.15 6.87
CA LEU A 432 -20.15 -8.71 7.27
C LEU A 432 -19.01 -8.16 6.40
N LEU A 433 -19.19 -8.16 5.08
CA LEU A 433 -18.17 -7.73 4.12
C LEU A 433 -18.04 -6.22 3.97
N SER A 434 -19.00 -5.46 4.51
CA SER A 434 -18.96 -4.00 4.58
C SER A 434 -18.13 -3.46 5.75
N TYR A 435 -17.32 -4.29 6.40
CA TYR A 435 -16.55 -3.91 7.58
C TYR A 435 -15.60 -2.73 7.31
N PRO A 436 -15.34 -1.87 8.31
CA PRO A 436 -14.37 -0.78 8.17
C PRO A 436 -12.97 -1.36 8.04
N TYR A 437 -12.34 -1.23 6.87
CA TYR A 437 -11.03 -1.85 6.60
C TYR A 437 -9.86 -1.05 7.22
N CYS A 438 -9.22 -1.63 8.23
CA CYS A 438 -8.21 -0.94 9.05
C CYS A 438 -6.75 -1.14 8.60
N HIS A 439 -6.49 -1.73 7.43
CA HIS A 439 -5.12 -2.07 7.00
C HIS A 439 -4.18 -0.89 6.91
N ALA A 440 -4.64 0.24 6.38
CA ALA A 440 -3.83 1.46 6.34
C ALA A 440 -3.40 1.91 7.75
N ILE A 441 -4.28 1.77 8.76
CA ILE A 441 -4.02 2.14 10.15
C ILE A 441 -2.94 1.23 10.74
N ILE A 442 -3.03 -0.08 10.53
CA ILE A 442 -2.08 -1.05 11.08
C ILE A 442 -0.71 -0.95 10.39
N VAL A 443 -0.68 -0.74 9.07
CA VAL A 443 0.56 -0.46 8.33
C VAL A 443 1.23 0.81 8.85
N ALA A 444 0.45 1.89 9.04
CA ALA A 444 0.97 3.13 9.61
C ALA A 444 1.46 2.95 11.06
N TRP A 445 0.76 2.14 11.85
CA TRP A 445 1.15 1.79 13.22
C TRP A 445 2.48 1.04 13.26
N ASN A 446 2.64 0.03 12.41
CA ASN A 446 3.88 -0.72 12.25
C ASN A 446 5.04 0.18 11.81
N SER A 447 4.81 1.04 10.82
CA SER A 447 5.81 2.00 10.35
C SER A 447 6.25 2.96 11.47
N ARG A 448 5.32 3.54 12.24
CA ARG A 448 5.66 4.43 13.36
C ARG A 448 6.48 3.72 14.44
N ASN A 449 6.13 2.48 14.76
CA ASN A 449 6.84 1.71 15.79
C ASN A 449 8.21 1.18 15.35
N SER A 450 8.51 1.22 14.04
CA SER A 450 9.79 0.76 13.49
C SER A 450 10.93 1.80 13.61
N ASN A 451 10.66 3.01 14.14
CA ASN A 451 11.58 4.12 14.45
C ASN A 451 12.47 4.63 13.28
N THR A 452 13.40 3.86 12.73
CA THR A 452 14.33 4.34 11.67
C THR A 452 13.78 4.16 10.25
N VAL A 453 14.14 5.05 9.32
CA VAL A 453 13.67 5.00 7.91
C VAL A 453 13.98 3.66 7.24
N ARG A 454 15.17 3.09 7.50
CA ARG A 454 15.59 1.80 6.92
C ARG A 454 14.88 0.59 7.55
N THR A 455 14.61 0.60 8.86
CA THR A 455 13.87 -0.48 9.54
C THR A 455 12.37 -0.46 9.22
N ARG A 456 11.79 0.71 8.90
CA ARG A 456 10.39 0.85 8.45
C ARG A 456 10.10 0.02 7.20
N ALA A 457 10.98 0.04 6.20
CA ALA A 457 10.77 -0.70 4.95
C ALA A 457 10.74 -2.21 5.17
N VAL A 458 11.71 -2.74 5.94
CA VAL A 458 11.78 -4.17 6.25
C VAL A 458 10.62 -4.62 7.13
N SER A 459 10.26 -3.83 8.15
CA SER A 459 9.14 -4.16 9.02
C SER A 459 7.80 -4.15 8.28
N ALA A 460 7.60 -3.20 7.35
CA ALA A 460 6.40 -3.17 6.52
C ALA A 460 6.29 -4.41 5.63
N ALA A 461 7.41 -4.87 5.05
CA ALA A 461 7.46 -6.11 4.27
C ALA A 461 7.14 -7.34 5.13
N LEU A 462 7.77 -7.48 6.31
CA LEU A 462 7.49 -8.58 7.23
C LEU A 462 6.01 -8.59 7.65
N TYR A 463 5.45 -7.44 8.04
CA TYR A 463 4.03 -7.32 8.36
C TYR A 463 3.14 -7.80 7.21
N ASN A 464 3.42 -7.37 5.97
CA ASN A 464 2.68 -7.82 4.79
C ASN A 464 2.77 -9.35 4.61
N MET A 465 3.95 -9.95 4.85
CA MET A 465 4.11 -11.40 4.79
C MET A 465 3.22 -12.13 5.81
N PHE A 466 3.09 -11.62 7.03
CA PHE A 466 2.17 -12.17 8.03
C PHE A 466 0.71 -12.02 7.62
N VAL A 467 0.31 -10.87 7.04
CA VAL A 467 -1.04 -10.68 6.49
C VAL A 467 -1.37 -11.75 5.44
N GLN A 468 -0.42 -12.04 4.54
CA GLN A 468 -0.63 -13.05 3.50
C GLN A 468 -0.63 -14.48 4.06
N ALA A 469 0.19 -14.78 5.07
CA ALA A 469 0.09 -16.05 5.80
C ALA A 469 -1.30 -16.22 6.43
N GLY A 470 -1.89 -15.14 6.93
CA GLY A 470 -3.28 -15.10 7.39
C GLY A 470 -4.28 -15.44 6.28
N ASN A 471 -4.09 -14.86 5.10
CA ASN A 471 -4.92 -15.15 3.93
C ASN A 471 -4.83 -16.62 3.48
N ILE A 472 -3.68 -17.28 3.66
CA ILE A 472 -3.53 -18.73 3.43
C ILE A 472 -4.42 -19.50 4.40
N VAL A 473 -4.37 -19.17 5.69
CA VAL A 473 -5.25 -19.79 6.70
C VAL A 473 -6.72 -19.57 6.34
N GLY A 474 -7.11 -18.33 6.05
CA GLY A 474 -8.48 -17.96 5.67
C GLY A 474 -8.99 -18.74 4.46
N SER A 475 -8.17 -18.86 3.41
CA SER A 475 -8.54 -19.59 2.19
C SER A 475 -8.87 -21.06 2.43
N ASN A 476 -8.45 -21.66 3.55
CA ASN A 476 -8.69 -23.07 3.85
C ASN A 476 -9.81 -23.32 4.87
N ILE A 477 -10.49 -22.27 5.37
CA ILE A 477 -11.54 -22.40 6.39
C ILE A 477 -12.86 -22.93 5.79
N TYR A 478 -13.28 -22.40 4.65
CA TYR A 478 -14.48 -22.88 3.94
C TYR A 478 -14.13 -24.12 3.14
N ARG A 479 -14.79 -25.23 3.45
CA ARG A 479 -14.49 -26.55 2.87
C ARG A 479 -15.71 -27.16 2.20
N GLU A 480 -15.43 -28.15 1.36
CA GLU A 480 -16.43 -28.90 0.60
C GLU A 480 -17.53 -29.52 1.45
N ASP A 481 -17.15 -30.18 2.54
CA ASP A 481 -18.05 -30.93 3.42
C ASP A 481 -18.94 -30.03 4.29
N ASP A 482 -18.67 -28.73 4.31
CA ASP A 482 -19.43 -27.72 5.07
C ASP A 482 -20.39 -26.91 4.18
N ARG A 483 -20.46 -27.26 2.88
CA ARG A 483 -21.39 -26.62 1.94
C ARG A 483 -22.85 -26.95 2.26
N PRO A 484 -23.80 -26.07 1.88
CA PRO A 484 -23.62 -24.74 1.26
C PRO A 484 -23.56 -23.59 2.29
N LEU A 485 -23.77 -23.88 3.58
CA LEU A 485 -23.95 -22.85 4.61
C LEU A 485 -22.65 -22.49 5.35
N TYR A 486 -21.62 -23.31 5.21
CA TYR A 486 -20.31 -23.15 5.84
C TYR A 486 -20.40 -22.93 7.36
N GLN A 487 -21.26 -23.70 8.06
CA GLN A 487 -21.50 -23.49 9.49
C GLN A 487 -20.25 -23.72 10.34
N ARG A 488 -19.47 -24.77 10.04
CA ARG A 488 -18.21 -25.04 10.75
C ARG A 488 -17.22 -23.91 10.48
N GLY A 489 -17.09 -23.49 9.23
CA GLY A 489 -16.27 -22.36 8.82
C GLY A 489 -16.65 -21.09 9.58
N ASN A 490 -17.94 -20.73 9.61
CA ASN A 490 -18.44 -19.55 10.31
C ASN A 490 -18.16 -19.60 11.82
N LYS A 491 -18.23 -20.78 12.47
CA LYS A 491 -17.83 -20.97 13.87
C LYS A 491 -16.34 -20.71 14.09
N ILE A 492 -15.48 -21.21 13.19
CA ILE A 492 -14.03 -20.95 13.24
C ILE A 492 -13.76 -19.45 13.08
N LEU A 493 -14.41 -18.80 12.10
CA LEU A 493 -14.27 -17.36 11.88
C LEU A 493 -14.72 -16.55 13.10
N LEU A 494 -15.83 -16.95 13.74
CA LEU A 494 -16.31 -16.31 14.97
C LEU A 494 -15.30 -16.44 16.12
N GLY A 495 -14.69 -17.60 16.28
CA GLY A 495 -13.61 -17.82 17.25
C GLY A 495 -12.40 -16.91 17.01
N ILE A 496 -11.93 -16.84 15.75
CA ILE A 496 -10.81 -15.97 15.37
C ILE A 496 -11.18 -14.48 15.52
N CYS A 497 -12.40 -14.10 15.15
CA CYS A 497 -12.91 -12.74 15.33
C CYS A 497 -12.91 -12.33 16.81
N SER A 498 -13.32 -13.24 17.69
CA SER A 498 -13.33 -13.04 19.15
C SER A 498 -11.91 -12.90 19.70
N PHE A 499 -11.00 -13.77 19.23
CA PHE A 499 -9.57 -13.66 19.54
C PHE A 499 -8.98 -12.31 19.10
N ASN A 500 -9.31 -11.83 17.90
CA ASN A 500 -8.82 -10.55 17.39
C ASN A 500 -9.25 -9.37 18.27
N ILE A 501 -10.52 -9.35 18.71
CA ILE A 501 -11.03 -8.27 19.59
C ILE A 501 -10.20 -8.21 20.88
N VAL A 502 -9.93 -9.36 21.50
CA VAL A 502 -9.08 -9.44 22.70
C VAL A 502 -7.63 -9.07 22.38
N LEU A 503 -7.10 -9.54 21.26
CA LEU A 503 -5.72 -9.29 20.84
C LEU A 503 -5.44 -7.78 20.70
N PHE A 504 -6.33 -7.00 20.09
CA PHE A 504 -6.15 -5.54 19.98
C PHE A 504 -6.02 -4.87 21.35
N VAL A 505 -6.82 -5.30 22.34
CA VAL A 505 -6.74 -4.77 23.72
C VAL A 505 -5.42 -5.16 24.37
N VAL A 506 -4.98 -6.41 24.20
CA VAL A 506 -3.70 -6.90 24.74
C VAL A 506 -2.51 -6.16 24.12
N VAL A 507 -2.51 -5.95 22.81
CA VAL A 507 -1.45 -5.23 22.09
C VAL A 507 -1.39 -3.77 22.53
N LYS A 508 -2.55 -3.11 22.68
CA LYS A 508 -2.61 -1.75 23.24
C LYS A 508 -2.01 -1.71 24.64
N TYR A 509 -2.45 -2.61 25.52
CA TYR A 509 -1.94 -2.69 26.89
C TYR A 509 -0.42 -2.91 26.93
N TYR A 510 0.11 -3.77 26.06
CA TYR A 510 1.55 -4.02 25.92
C TYR A 510 2.33 -2.73 25.65
N TYR A 511 1.93 -1.94 24.64
CA TYR A 511 2.64 -0.71 24.29
C TYR A 511 2.44 0.40 25.32
N VAL A 512 1.25 0.55 25.91
CA VAL A 512 1.00 1.49 27.01
C VAL A 512 1.92 1.18 28.20
N ARG A 513 1.96 -0.08 28.64
CA ARG A 513 2.79 -0.48 29.79
C ARG A 513 4.29 -0.30 29.50
N LYS A 514 4.71 -0.54 28.26
CA LYS A 514 6.09 -0.35 27.82
C LYS A 514 6.49 1.12 27.80
N ASN A 515 5.60 2.00 27.34
CA ASN A 515 5.80 3.45 27.39
C ASN A 515 5.88 3.95 28.84
N GLN A 516 5.00 3.49 29.73
CA GLN A 516 5.03 3.84 31.16
C GLN A 516 6.37 3.45 31.81
N ARG A 517 6.85 2.21 31.59
CA ARG A 517 8.16 1.77 32.13
C ARG A 517 9.32 2.63 31.64
N ARG A 518 9.26 3.09 30.38
CA ARG A 518 10.29 3.97 29.82
C ARG A 518 10.21 5.38 30.37
N GLU A 519 9.02 5.88 30.58
CA GLU A 519 8.81 7.18 31.21
C GLU A 519 9.30 7.17 32.66
N GLU A 520 9.01 6.12 33.43
CA GLU A 520 9.54 5.89 34.77
C GLU A 520 11.08 5.84 34.76
N ALA A 521 11.70 5.16 33.79
CA ALA A 521 13.16 5.10 33.67
C ALA A 521 13.78 6.43 33.23
N TRP A 522 13.15 7.13 32.28
CA TRP A 522 13.59 8.44 31.79
C TRP A 522 13.46 9.52 32.86
N ALA A 523 12.41 9.46 33.69
CA ALA A 523 12.19 10.39 34.79
C ALA A 523 13.24 10.28 35.89
N LYS A 524 13.88 9.10 36.05
CA LYS A 524 14.97 8.90 37.02
C LYS A 524 16.29 9.55 36.60
N LEU A 525 16.46 9.89 35.32
CA LEU A 525 17.66 10.56 34.83
C LEU A 525 17.63 12.05 35.18
N THR A 526 18.76 12.57 35.66
CA THR A 526 19.02 14.00 35.84
C THR A 526 19.08 14.74 34.50
N GLY A 527 19.07 16.08 34.53
CA GLY A 527 19.11 16.90 33.31
C GLY A 527 20.36 16.64 32.45
N GLU A 528 21.52 16.50 33.09
CA GLU A 528 22.80 16.21 32.42
C GLU A 528 22.83 14.79 31.85
N GLU A 529 22.34 13.79 32.59
CA GLU A 529 22.25 12.40 32.12
C GLU A 529 21.30 12.24 30.92
N LYS A 530 20.22 13.04 30.85
CA LYS A 530 19.32 13.04 29.69
C LYS A 530 20.01 13.57 28.45
N ILE A 531 20.78 14.65 28.58
CA ILE A 531 21.55 15.24 27.48
C ILE A 531 22.63 14.26 27.02
N ASP A 532 23.38 13.68 27.96
CA ASP A 532 24.39 12.66 27.66
C ASP A 532 23.77 11.45 26.95
N TYR A 533 22.63 10.94 27.44
CA TYR A 533 21.93 9.83 26.80
C TYR A 533 21.50 10.16 25.36
N ILE A 534 20.98 11.37 25.10
CA ILE A 534 20.54 11.75 23.75
C ILE A 534 21.70 11.72 22.75
N HIS A 535 22.87 12.19 23.16
CA HIS A 535 24.04 12.37 22.28
C HIS A 535 24.95 11.15 22.19
N ASN A 536 25.10 10.39 23.28
CA ASN A 536 26.15 9.36 23.41
C ASN A 536 25.62 7.94 23.57
N THR A 537 24.30 7.73 23.63
CA THR A 537 23.74 6.37 23.80
C THR A 537 24.06 5.45 22.62
N LYS A 538 24.32 4.18 22.93
CA LYS A 538 24.42 3.09 21.95
C LYS A 538 23.06 2.46 21.63
N ASP A 539 22.00 2.87 22.33
CA ASP A 539 20.66 2.38 22.07
C ASP A 539 20.15 2.93 20.74
N GLU A 540 19.75 2.02 19.85
CA GLU A 540 19.20 2.36 18.54
C GLU A 540 17.70 2.09 18.48
N GLY A 541 17.00 2.93 17.71
CA GLY A 541 15.63 2.66 17.29
C GLY A 541 14.67 2.46 18.45
N ALA A 542 13.91 1.36 18.42
CA ALA A 542 12.91 1.05 19.43
C ALA A 542 13.50 0.84 20.83
N LYS A 543 14.82 0.67 21.01
CA LYS A 543 15.46 0.42 22.31
C LYS A 543 15.72 1.69 23.14
N ARG A 544 15.69 2.88 22.52
CA ARG A 544 15.97 4.12 23.22
C ARG A 544 14.91 4.45 24.29
N LEU A 545 15.35 5.06 25.40
CA LEU A 545 14.49 5.50 26.50
C LEU A 545 13.62 6.72 26.15
N ASP A 546 14.04 7.55 25.20
CA ASP A 546 13.29 8.70 24.70
C ASP A 546 12.24 8.31 23.63
N PHE A 547 12.29 7.08 23.12
CA PHE A 547 11.30 6.58 22.16
C PHE A 547 9.99 6.18 22.84
N ARG A 548 8.86 6.54 22.22
CA ARG A 548 7.51 6.16 22.63
C ARG A 548 6.82 5.41 21.50
N PHE A 549 6.30 4.22 21.81
CA PHE A 549 5.49 3.46 20.87
C PHE A 549 4.16 4.14 20.65
N ALA A 550 3.70 4.18 19.40
CA ALA A 550 2.31 4.43 19.11
C ALA A 550 1.47 3.23 19.57
N HIS A 551 0.22 3.49 19.96
CA HIS A 551 -0.76 2.47 20.34
C HIS A 551 -2.17 2.89 19.95
#